data_AF-A0A380PZ67-F1
#
_entry.id   AF-A0A380PZ67-F1
#
_cell.length_a   1.000
_cell.length_b   1.000
_cell.length_c   1.000
_cell.angle_alpha   90.00
_cell.angle_beta   90.00
_cell.angle_gamma   90.00
#
_symmetry.space_group_name_H-M   'P 1'
#
loop_
_entity.id
_entity.type
_entity.pdbx_description
1 polymer ?
#
loop_
_entity_poly.entity_id
_entity_poly.type
_entity_poly.pdbx_seq_one_letter_code
_entity_poly.pdbx_strand_id
1 'polypeptide(L)'
;MPSIISEIKTLPGVRLVGVTHFPCMLFDSEKGKILPSPNLNTLIEAKSIFEQQGIVVEQVNGPSATGVESLPQLARLGVTHAEPGHSLTGTMPSNQQGNQPEQVAMLYLTEISHCHQGKSYCYGGGYYRRSHLSNALVYDQQWQASKVLKPANDSIDYTLSLVESFAVGCPVIMCFRTQIFATRSDVALVTGIHSGQPTLLGIYDSQGNCIPMSTGQERL
;
A
#
# COMPACT_ATOMS: atom_id res chain seq x y z
N MET A 1 -14.94 24.63 -15.32
CA MET A 1 -15.79 24.02 -14.28
C MET A 1 -17.26 24.45 -14.37
N PRO A 2 -17.63 25.75 -14.46
CA PRO A 2 -19.05 26.13 -14.59
C PRO A 2 -19.76 25.54 -15.82
N SER A 3 -19.08 25.47 -16.98
CA SER A 3 -19.62 24.81 -18.18
C SER A 3 -19.96 23.33 -17.95
N ILE A 4 -19.05 22.59 -17.31
CA ILE A 4 -19.21 21.17 -16.98
C ILE A 4 -20.37 20.97 -15.98
N ILE A 5 -20.47 21.84 -14.97
CA ILE A 5 -21.60 21.83 -14.03
C ILE A 5 -22.93 22.01 -14.78
N SER A 6 -22.99 22.97 -15.70
CA SER A 6 -24.19 23.22 -16.50
C SER A 6 -24.57 22.00 -17.34
N GLU A 7 -23.59 21.34 -17.96
CA GLU A 7 -23.82 20.17 -18.78
C GLU A 7 -24.31 18.97 -17.94
N ILE A 8 -23.66 18.68 -16.82
CA ILE A 8 -24.06 17.56 -15.95
C ILE A 8 -25.47 17.78 -15.37
N LYS A 9 -25.85 19.02 -15.05
CA LYS A 9 -27.22 19.34 -14.59
C LYS A 9 -28.31 18.98 -15.61
N THR A 10 -27.98 18.83 -16.90
CA THR A 10 -28.95 18.40 -17.93
C THR A 10 -29.18 16.88 -17.95
N LEU A 11 -28.34 16.09 -17.29
CA LEU A 11 -28.41 14.63 -17.32
C LEU A 11 -29.41 14.11 -16.27
N PRO A 12 -30.57 13.53 -16.67
CA PRO A 12 -31.66 13.19 -15.74
C PRO A 12 -31.31 12.06 -14.75
N GLY A 13 -30.28 11.26 -15.04
CA GLY A 13 -29.82 10.16 -14.19
C GLY A 13 -28.63 10.53 -13.29
N VAL A 14 -28.19 11.79 -13.27
CA VAL A 14 -26.99 12.21 -12.54
C VAL A 14 -27.33 13.29 -11.52
N ARG A 15 -26.77 13.16 -10.33
CA ARG A 15 -26.83 14.17 -9.27
C ARG A 15 -25.41 14.61 -8.92
N LEU A 16 -25.15 15.91 -9.04
CA LEU A 16 -23.92 16.51 -8.54
C LEU A 16 -24.00 16.65 -7.02
N VAL A 17 -23.14 15.92 -6.31
CA VAL A 17 -23.13 15.88 -4.83
C VAL A 17 -21.85 16.41 -4.21
N GLY A 18 -20.80 16.59 -5.01
CA GLY A 18 -19.49 16.82 -4.45
C GLY A 18 -18.34 16.90 -5.42
N VAL A 19 -17.16 16.96 -4.83
CA VAL A 19 -15.87 17.08 -5.52
C VAL A 19 -14.86 16.10 -4.91
N THR A 20 -13.93 15.62 -5.74
CA THR A 20 -12.78 14.80 -5.32
C THR A 20 -11.53 15.18 -6.10
N HIS A 21 -10.35 14.91 -5.54
CA HIS A 21 -9.07 15.05 -6.24
C HIS A 21 -8.02 14.11 -5.60
N PHE A 22 -6.88 13.92 -6.26
CA PHE A 22 -5.81 13.06 -5.75
C PHE A 22 -4.46 13.56 -6.26
N PRO A 23 -3.37 13.44 -5.47
CA PRO A 23 -3.35 13.16 -4.04
C PRO A 23 -3.66 14.43 -3.23
N CYS A 24 -4.59 14.41 -2.26
CA CYS A 24 -4.86 15.59 -1.42
C CYS A 24 -3.85 15.80 -0.29
N MET A 25 -3.25 14.72 0.21
CA MET A 25 -2.19 14.77 1.22
C MET A 25 -0.97 13.97 0.75
N LEU A 26 0.22 14.44 1.10
CA LEU A 26 1.50 13.79 0.78
C LEU A 26 2.43 13.84 1.99
N PHE A 27 3.25 12.79 2.14
CA PHE A 27 4.35 12.80 3.11
C PHE A 27 5.50 13.65 2.57
N ASP A 28 5.90 14.66 3.34
CA ASP A 28 7.06 15.50 3.07
C ASP A 28 8.25 14.91 3.86
N SER A 29 9.22 14.33 3.16
CA SER A 29 10.37 13.67 3.78
C SER A 29 11.34 14.63 4.45
N GLU A 30 11.43 15.88 3.99
CA GLU A 30 12.30 16.89 4.59
C GLU A 30 11.74 17.36 5.94
N LYS A 31 10.41 17.49 6.02
CA LYS A 31 9.72 17.92 7.25
C LYS A 31 9.27 16.77 8.14
N GLY A 32 9.35 15.53 7.65
CA GLY A 32 8.98 14.32 8.38
C GLY A 32 7.50 14.24 8.77
N LYS A 33 6.59 14.81 7.98
CA LYS A 33 5.15 14.84 8.28
C LYS A 33 4.27 14.86 7.04
N ILE A 34 3.00 14.50 7.20
CA ILE A 34 2.01 14.60 6.14
C ILE A 34 1.54 16.06 5.98
N LEU A 35 1.47 16.54 4.75
CA LEU A 35 1.04 17.91 4.41
C LEU A 35 0.01 17.93 3.28
N PRO A 36 -0.86 18.96 3.23
CA PRO A 36 -1.70 19.26 2.08
C PRO A 36 -0.88 19.41 0.81
N SER A 37 -1.35 18.82 -0.27
CA SER A 37 -0.83 19.10 -1.61
C SER A 37 -1.53 20.34 -2.21
N PRO A 38 -1.00 20.90 -3.31
CA PRO A 38 -1.73 21.89 -4.10
C PRO A 38 -3.12 21.40 -4.56
N ASN A 39 -3.27 20.09 -4.78
CA ASN A 39 -4.52 19.48 -5.25
C ASN A 39 -5.63 19.58 -4.19
N LEU A 40 -5.30 19.59 -2.89
CA LEU A 40 -6.29 19.86 -1.84
C LEU A 40 -6.79 21.30 -1.90
N ASN A 41 -5.93 22.28 -2.19
CA ASN A 41 -6.38 23.67 -2.37
C ASN A 41 -7.32 23.78 -3.57
N THR A 42 -6.99 23.14 -4.70
CA THR A 42 -7.87 23.05 -5.87
C THR A 42 -9.20 22.39 -5.53
N LEU A 43 -9.22 21.36 -4.68
CA LEU A 43 -10.44 20.72 -4.23
C LEU A 43 -11.35 21.68 -3.44
N ILE A 44 -10.77 22.48 -2.53
CA ILE A 44 -11.52 23.47 -1.73
C ILE A 44 -12.01 24.65 -2.58
N GLU A 45 -11.23 25.06 -3.58
CA GLU A 45 -11.67 26.05 -4.57
C GLU A 45 -12.83 25.51 -5.41
N ALA A 46 -12.76 24.25 -5.85
CA ALA A 46 -13.83 23.60 -6.59
C ALA A 46 -15.12 23.49 -5.79
N LYS A 47 -15.02 23.18 -4.48
CA LYS A 47 -16.15 23.24 -3.55
C LYS A 47 -16.80 24.63 -3.55
N SER A 48 -16.00 25.69 -3.42
CA SER A 48 -16.50 27.08 -3.41
C SER A 48 -17.24 27.42 -4.71
N ILE A 49 -16.74 26.95 -5.86
CA ILE A 49 -17.39 27.15 -7.17
C ILE A 49 -18.73 26.39 -7.23
N PHE A 50 -18.83 25.18 -6.68
CA PHE A 50 -20.10 24.45 -6.61
C PHE A 50 -21.14 25.22 -5.79
N GLU A 51 -20.75 25.71 -4.62
CA GLU A 51 -21.63 26.49 -3.74
C GLU A 51 -22.10 27.79 -4.42
N GLN A 52 -21.22 28.50 -5.14
CA GLN A 52 -21.57 29.68 -5.94
C GLN A 52 -22.54 29.37 -7.10
N GLN A 53 -22.56 28.14 -7.60
CA GLN A 53 -23.51 27.66 -8.62
C GLN A 53 -24.82 27.10 -8.02
N GLY A 54 -25.06 27.35 -6.73
CA GLY A 54 -26.25 26.92 -6.00
C GLY A 54 -26.32 25.42 -5.77
N ILE A 55 -25.19 24.71 -5.81
CA ILE A 55 -25.13 23.27 -5.53
C ILE A 55 -24.87 23.08 -4.04
N VAL A 56 -25.69 22.25 -3.40
CA VAL A 56 -25.43 21.78 -2.04
C VAL A 56 -24.33 20.72 -2.11
N VAL A 57 -23.16 21.02 -1.54
CA VAL A 57 -22.03 20.09 -1.50
C VAL A 57 -22.17 19.15 -0.30
N GLU A 58 -22.58 17.91 -0.56
CA GLU A 58 -22.69 16.83 0.43
C GLU A 58 -21.35 16.12 0.65
N GLN A 59 -20.48 16.12 -0.37
CA GLN A 59 -19.22 15.40 -0.34
C GLN A 59 -18.05 16.26 -0.84
N VAL A 60 -17.10 16.51 0.05
CA VAL A 60 -15.72 16.88 -0.27
C VAL A 60 -14.86 15.67 0.06
N ASN A 61 -14.42 14.93 -0.96
CA ASN A 61 -13.64 13.70 -0.80
C ASN A 61 -12.15 13.99 -1.06
N GLY A 62 -11.33 13.84 -0.02
CA GLY A 62 -9.90 14.16 -0.02
C GLY A 62 -9.02 12.94 0.24
N PRO A 63 -8.84 12.05 -0.75
CA PRO A 63 -8.02 10.84 -0.61
C PRO A 63 -6.51 11.12 -0.69
N SER A 64 -5.72 10.06 -0.51
CA SER A 64 -4.24 10.04 -0.35
C SER A 64 -3.76 10.33 1.06
N ALA A 65 -2.83 9.48 1.51
CA ALA A 65 -2.19 9.54 2.83
C ALA A 65 -3.18 9.71 3.98
N THR A 66 -4.40 9.17 3.83
CA THR A 66 -5.42 9.15 4.87
C THR A 66 -5.02 8.18 5.96
N GLY A 67 -4.76 8.69 7.15
CA GLY A 67 -4.48 7.94 8.38
C GLY A 67 -4.75 8.80 9.61
N VAL A 68 -4.49 8.26 10.80
CA VAL A 68 -4.77 8.93 12.09
C VAL A 68 -4.10 10.30 12.17
N GLU A 69 -2.86 10.42 11.66
CA GLU A 69 -2.12 11.69 11.61
C GLU A 69 -2.81 12.76 10.75
N SER A 70 -3.34 12.38 9.58
CA SER A 70 -3.82 13.33 8.57
C SER A 70 -5.29 13.75 8.77
N LEU A 71 -6.10 12.89 9.37
CA LEU A 71 -7.55 13.08 9.53
C LEU A 71 -7.90 14.43 10.20
N PRO A 72 -7.24 14.88 11.29
CA PRO A 72 -7.52 16.19 11.88
C PRO A 72 -7.28 17.36 10.92
N GLN A 73 -6.28 17.27 10.04
CA GLN A 73 -6.00 18.34 9.08
C GLN A 73 -7.01 18.35 7.93
N LEU A 74 -7.39 17.18 7.42
CA LEU A 74 -8.46 17.03 6.42
C LEU A 74 -9.77 17.64 6.95
N ALA A 75 -10.16 17.30 8.19
CA ALA A 75 -11.35 17.85 8.84
C ALA A 75 -11.28 19.38 8.97
N ARG A 76 -10.13 19.93 9.42
CA ARG A 76 -9.94 21.40 9.51
C ARG A 76 -10.08 22.11 8.16
N LEU A 77 -9.73 21.44 7.06
CA LEU A 77 -9.82 21.99 5.70
C LEU A 77 -11.19 21.76 5.06
N GLY A 78 -12.17 21.23 5.80
CA GLY A 78 -13.53 21.03 5.31
C GLY A 78 -13.70 19.80 4.41
N VAL A 79 -12.75 18.86 4.45
CA VAL A 79 -12.94 17.53 3.85
C VAL A 79 -13.93 16.75 4.71
N THR A 80 -14.88 16.11 4.04
CA THR A 80 -15.98 15.35 4.67
C THR A 80 -15.78 13.84 4.56
N HIS A 81 -15.07 13.39 3.52
CA HIS A 81 -14.83 11.99 3.21
C HIS A 81 -13.34 11.79 2.90
N ALA A 82 -12.78 10.69 3.41
CA ALA A 82 -11.38 10.32 3.19
C ALA A 82 -11.30 8.79 3.00
N GLU A 83 -10.20 8.31 2.42
CA GLU A 83 -10.11 6.94 1.92
C GLU A 83 -8.82 6.26 2.42
N PRO A 84 -8.83 5.67 3.64
CA PRO A 84 -7.65 4.97 4.17
C PRO A 84 -7.32 3.72 3.35
N GLY A 85 -6.05 3.59 2.96
CA GLY A 85 -5.51 2.43 2.25
C GLY A 85 -4.32 1.83 3.01
N HIS A 86 -3.11 2.31 2.71
CA HIS A 86 -1.88 1.87 3.40
C HIS A 86 -1.90 2.06 4.93
N SER A 87 -2.73 2.96 5.47
CA SER A 87 -2.94 3.10 6.92
C SER A 87 -3.54 1.84 7.54
N LEU A 88 -4.38 1.10 6.81
CA LEU A 88 -4.95 -0.16 7.30
C LEU A 88 -3.89 -1.22 7.60
N THR A 89 -2.72 -1.14 6.96
CA THR A 89 -1.60 -2.07 7.19
C THR A 89 -0.37 -1.39 7.79
N GLY A 90 -0.48 -0.12 8.23
CA GLY A 90 0.63 0.65 8.79
C GLY A 90 1.80 0.91 7.81
N THR A 91 1.62 0.67 6.51
CA THR A 91 2.68 0.72 5.48
C THR A 91 2.80 2.08 4.80
N MET A 92 2.53 3.14 5.58
CA MET A 92 2.60 4.53 5.13
C MET A 92 4.03 5.06 5.23
N PRO A 93 4.45 6.00 4.35
CA PRO A 93 5.75 6.65 4.47
C PRO A 93 6.00 7.35 5.82
N SER A 94 4.95 7.87 6.48
CA SER A 94 5.06 8.50 7.80
C SER A 94 5.34 7.52 8.95
N ASN A 95 5.23 6.21 8.71
CA ASN A 95 5.48 5.17 9.70
C ASN A 95 6.82 4.46 9.55
N GLN A 96 7.79 5.05 8.82
CA GLN A 96 9.12 4.44 8.65
C GLN A 96 9.86 4.22 9.98
N GLN A 97 9.59 5.03 11.00
CA GLN A 97 10.15 4.89 12.35
C GLN A 97 9.30 4.01 13.27
N GLY A 98 8.17 3.45 12.78
CA GLY A 98 7.28 2.60 13.57
C GLY A 98 6.57 3.33 14.73
N ASN A 99 6.41 4.65 14.63
CA ASN A 99 5.88 5.51 15.69
C ASN A 99 4.46 6.04 15.42
N GLN A 100 3.81 5.61 14.34
CA GLN A 100 2.41 5.96 14.08
C GLN A 100 1.46 5.05 14.87
N PRO A 101 0.22 5.50 15.12
CA PRO A 101 -0.81 4.67 15.75
C PRO A 101 -1.09 3.36 14.98
N GLU A 102 -1.00 3.39 13.65
CA GLU A 102 -1.20 2.22 12.80
C GLU A 102 0.04 1.32 12.80
N GLN A 103 -0.10 0.11 13.35
CA GLN A 103 0.97 -0.89 13.36
C GLN A 103 1.15 -1.55 11.99
N VAL A 104 2.38 -1.94 11.66
CA VAL A 104 2.67 -2.72 10.45
C VAL A 104 1.97 -4.08 10.55
N ALA A 105 1.08 -4.36 9.60
CA ALA A 105 0.23 -5.56 9.62
C ALA A 105 0.43 -6.47 8.39
N MET A 106 1.51 -6.28 7.64
CA MET A 106 1.84 -7.13 6.49
C MET A 106 3.35 -7.29 6.31
N LEU A 107 3.75 -8.41 5.71
CA LEU A 107 5.10 -8.70 5.25
C LEU A 107 5.03 -9.45 3.92
N TYR A 108 6.13 -9.45 3.19
CA TYR A 108 6.34 -10.29 2.00
C TYR A 108 7.23 -11.47 2.39
N LEU A 109 6.70 -12.68 2.23
CA LEU A 109 7.39 -13.94 2.47
C LEU A 109 7.81 -14.53 1.12
N THR A 110 9.07 -14.94 1.02
CA THR A 110 9.62 -15.66 -0.13
C THR A 110 10.69 -16.65 0.35
N GLU A 111 11.39 -17.29 -0.57
CA GLU A 111 12.38 -18.33 -0.31
C GLU A 111 13.59 -18.17 -1.22
N ILE A 112 14.78 -18.51 -0.73
CA ILE A 112 16.00 -18.57 -1.54
C ILE A 112 15.85 -19.67 -2.60
N SER A 113 15.81 -19.26 -3.87
CA SER A 113 15.72 -20.15 -5.04
C SER A 113 17.07 -20.73 -5.43
N HIS A 114 18.10 -19.89 -5.55
CA HIS A 114 19.43 -20.30 -5.97
C HIS A 114 20.51 -19.27 -5.59
N CYS A 115 21.77 -19.65 -5.77
CA CYS A 115 22.92 -18.78 -5.60
C CYS A 115 23.70 -18.66 -6.90
N HIS A 116 24.17 -17.46 -7.22
CA HIS A 116 25.01 -17.19 -8.38
C HIS A 116 26.02 -16.09 -8.06
N GLN A 117 27.30 -16.33 -8.38
CA GLN A 117 28.39 -15.36 -8.17
C GLN A 117 28.44 -14.77 -6.74
N GLY A 118 28.26 -15.61 -5.72
CA GLY A 118 28.33 -15.20 -4.31
C GLY A 118 27.11 -14.44 -3.80
N LYS A 119 26.02 -14.36 -4.59
CA LYS A 119 24.75 -13.72 -4.21
C LYS A 119 23.64 -14.75 -4.18
N SER A 120 22.66 -14.55 -3.30
CA SER A 120 21.42 -15.31 -3.33
C SER A 120 20.32 -14.62 -4.14
N TYR A 121 19.44 -15.43 -4.70
CA TYR A 121 18.29 -15.02 -5.47
C TYR A 121 17.06 -15.69 -4.86
N CYS A 122 16.11 -14.89 -4.39
CA CYS A 122 14.84 -15.36 -3.84
C CYS A 122 13.71 -15.18 -4.84
N TYR A 123 12.62 -15.94 -4.73
CA TYR A 123 11.49 -15.82 -5.66
C TYR A 123 10.88 -14.41 -5.63
N GLY A 124 10.73 -13.82 -6.81
CA GLY A 124 10.11 -12.51 -6.99
C GLY A 124 8.61 -12.64 -7.25
N GLY A 125 8.05 -11.63 -7.92
CA GLY A 125 6.61 -11.53 -8.22
C GLY A 125 5.85 -10.57 -7.33
N GLY A 126 6.45 -10.12 -6.23
CA GLY A 126 5.92 -9.06 -5.37
C GLY A 126 6.61 -7.70 -5.50
N TYR A 127 7.57 -7.53 -6.40
CA TYR A 127 8.29 -6.27 -6.50
C TYR A 127 7.42 -5.16 -7.10
N TYR A 128 7.40 -4.02 -6.42
CA TYR A 128 6.74 -2.81 -6.88
C TYR A 128 7.78 -1.69 -7.06
N ARG A 129 7.85 -1.09 -8.25
CA ARG A 129 8.89 -0.11 -8.62
C ARG A 129 9.00 1.10 -7.67
N ARG A 130 7.89 1.49 -7.02
CA ARG A 130 7.86 2.64 -6.08
C ARG A 130 7.91 2.19 -4.60
N SER A 131 8.38 0.96 -4.34
CA SER A 131 8.34 0.33 -3.03
C SER A 131 9.38 0.81 -2.02
N HIS A 132 10.53 1.26 -2.51
CA HIS A 132 11.72 1.50 -1.68
C HIS A 132 12.23 0.24 -0.96
N LEU A 133 11.99 -0.95 -1.54
CA LEU A 133 12.54 -2.22 -1.05
C LEU A 133 14.08 -2.15 -0.98
N SER A 134 14.63 -2.40 0.20
CA SER A 134 16.07 -2.30 0.46
C SER A 134 16.63 -3.32 1.45
N ASN A 135 15.80 -3.92 2.29
CA ASN A 135 16.23 -4.86 3.34
C ASN A 135 15.46 -6.17 3.25
N ALA A 136 16.12 -7.25 3.66
CA ALA A 136 15.54 -8.56 3.84
C ALA A 136 16.05 -9.18 5.15
N LEU A 137 15.25 -10.06 5.74
CA LEU A 137 15.65 -10.95 6.82
C LEU A 137 15.59 -12.39 6.28
N VAL A 138 16.70 -13.11 6.38
CA VAL A 138 16.79 -14.51 5.95
C VAL A 138 16.90 -15.39 7.19
N TYR A 139 16.12 -16.48 7.23
CA TYR A 139 16.24 -17.48 8.29
C TYR A 139 17.11 -18.64 7.81
N ASP A 140 18.31 -18.75 8.38
CA ASP A 140 19.23 -19.86 8.17
C ASP A 140 19.79 -20.27 9.54
N GLN A 141 19.06 -21.16 10.23
CA GLN A 141 19.21 -21.54 11.65
C GLN A 141 18.99 -20.39 12.65
N GLN A 142 19.35 -19.17 12.26
CA GLN A 142 19.17 -17.89 12.94
C GLN A 142 18.79 -16.80 11.93
N TRP A 143 18.19 -15.72 12.41
CA TRP A 143 17.84 -14.57 11.58
C TRP A 143 19.07 -13.75 11.20
N GLN A 144 19.23 -13.50 9.90
CA GLN A 144 20.32 -12.72 9.34
C GLN A 144 19.76 -11.60 8.47
N ALA A 145 20.26 -10.37 8.67
CA ALA A 145 19.89 -9.24 7.85
C ALA A 145 20.69 -9.23 6.55
N SER A 146 20.03 -8.89 5.45
CA SER A 146 20.64 -8.73 4.13
C SER A 146 20.09 -7.49 3.43
N LYS A 147 20.83 -6.99 2.45
CA LYS A 147 20.36 -5.93 1.55
C LYS A 147 19.80 -6.52 0.26
N VAL A 148 18.66 -5.98 -0.16
CA VAL A 148 18.10 -6.28 -1.48
C VAL A 148 18.81 -5.41 -2.51
N LEU A 149 19.42 -6.03 -3.50
CA LEU A 149 20.00 -5.31 -4.63
C LEU A 149 18.87 -4.73 -5.49
N LYS A 150 19.04 -3.48 -5.94
CA LYS A 150 18.03 -2.77 -6.72
C LYS A 150 17.63 -3.59 -7.95
N PRO A 151 16.37 -4.04 -8.05
CA PRO A 151 15.91 -4.80 -9.21
C PRO A 151 15.94 -3.95 -10.48
N ALA A 152 16.25 -4.57 -11.61
CA ALA A 152 16.11 -3.95 -12.92
C ALA A 152 14.62 -3.77 -13.24
N ASN A 153 14.22 -2.59 -13.73
CA ASN A 153 12.81 -2.28 -13.98
C ASN A 153 12.35 -2.65 -15.41
N ASP A 154 13.26 -3.14 -16.25
CA ASP A 154 13.04 -3.52 -17.65
C ASP A 154 12.87 -5.05 -17.83
N SER A 155 13.05 -5.81 -16.76
CA SER A 155 12.97 -7.27 -16.75
C SER A 155 11.88 -7.75 -15.79
N ILE A 156 11.28 -8.90 -16.10
CA ILE A 156 10.33 -9.55 -15.20
C ILE A 156 11.08 -9.98 -13.93
N ASP A 157 10.49 -9.68 -12.77
CA ASP A 157 11.03 -9.99 -11.45
C ASP A 157 10.83 -11.47 -11.09
N TYR A 158 11.36 -12.40 -11.89
CA TYR A 158 11.33 -13.83 -11.53
C TYR A 158 12.04 -14.09 -10.20
N THR A 159 13.11 -13.36 -9.94
CA THR A 159 13.86 -13.41 -8.69
C THR A 159 14.32 -12.04 -8.23
N LEU A 160 14.51 -11.87 -6.92
CA LEU A 160 15.11 -10.69 -6.30
C LEU A 160 16.45 -11.08 -5.67
N SER A 161 17.47 -10.26 -5.89
CA SER A 161 18.85 -10.57 -5.46
C SER A 161 19.16 -9.99 -4.08
N LEU A 162 19.86 -10.77 -3.28
CA LEU A 162 20.44 -10.41 -1.99
C LEU A 162 21.96 -10.28 -2.11
N VAL A 163 22.57 -9.46 -1.25
CA VAL A 163 24.02 -9.22 -1.29
C VAL A 163 24.81 -10.45 -0.88
N GLU A 164 24.37 -11.14 0.18
CA GLU A 164 25.01 -12.31 0.74
C GLU A 164 24.48 -13.62 0.12
N SER A 165 25.23 -14.70 0.31
CA SER A 165 24.84 -16.06 -0.09
C SER A 165 24.27 -16.80 1.13
N PHE A 166 23.09 -17.38 0.95
CA PHE A 166 22.35 -18.19 1.91
C PHE A 166 22.03 -19.56 1.30
N ALA A 167 21.67 -20.54 2.14
CA ALA A 167 21.26 -21.86 1.65
C ALA A 167 19.95 -21.79 0.84
N VAL A 168 19.84 -22.62 -0.20
CA VAL A 168 18.58 -22.80 -0.96
C VAL A 168 17.51 -23.34 -0.03
N GLY A 169 16.28 -22.84 -0.15
CA GLY A 169 15.18 -23.20 0.74
C GLY A 169 15.05 -22.32 1.99
N CYS A 170 16.00 -21.42 2.26
CA CYS A 170 15.88 -20.52 3.40
C CYS A 170 14.70 -19.53 3.22
N PRO A 171 13.82 -19.38 4.22
CA PRO A 171 12.78 -18.35 4.20
C PRO A 171 13.36 -16.94 4.23
N VAL A 172 12.74 -16.04 3.47
CA VAL A 172 13.12 -14.62 3.38
C VAL A 172 11.89 -13.77 3.67
N ILE A 173 12.04 -12.83 4.61
CA ILE A 173 11.02 -11.84 4.97
C ILE A 173 11.48 -10.47 4.48
N MET A 174 10.58 -9.74 3.83
CA MET A 174 10.74 -8.34 3.46
C MET A 174 9.50 -7.55 3.89
N CYS A 175 9.64 -6.24 4.10
CA CYS A 175 8.51 -5.35 4.33
C CYS A 175 8.77 -4.02 3.63
N PHE A 176 7.86 -3.66 2.74
CA PHE A 176 8.00 -2.48 1.87
C PHE A 176 6.64 -2.00 1.38
N ARG A 177 6.59 -0.77 0.87
CA ARG A 177 5.37 -0.24 0.27
C ARG A 177 5.04 -1.00 -1.01
N THR A 178 3.84 -1.56 -1.13
CA THR A 178 3.44 -2.28 -2.35
C THR A 178 2.06 -1.83 -2.85
N GLN A 179 1.74 -2.19 -4.08
CA GLN A 179 0.39 -2.21 -4.61
C GLN A 179 0.15 -3.63 -5.11
N ILE A 180 -0.35 -4.51 -4.23
CA ILE A 180 -0.43 -5.96 -4.49
C ILE A 180 -1.19 -6.25 -5.79
N PHE A 181 -2.27 -5.51 -6.08
CA PHE A 181 -3.05 -5.68 -7.31
C PHE A 181 -2.26 -5.43 -8.61
N ALA A 182 -1.05 -4.85 -8.54
CA ALA A 182 -0.15 -4.68 -9.67
C ALA A 182 1.01 -5.70 -9.67
N THR A 183 0.94 -6.71 -8.80
CA THR A 183 1.91 -7.81 -8.67
C THR A 183 1.21 -9.15 -8.89
N ARG A 184 1.93 -10.25 -8.70
CA ARG A 184 1.41 -11.63 -8.79
C ARG A 184 1.63 -12.39 -7.48
N SER A 185 1.65 -11.68 -6.36
CA SER A 185 1.80 -12.27 -5.04
C SER A 185 0.47 -12.84 -4.56
N ASP A 186 0.54 -13.98 -3.89
CA ASP A 186 -0.57 -14.47 -3.07
C ASP A 186 -0.70 -13.62 -1.80
N VAL A 187 -1.90 -13.60 -1.24
CA VAL A 187 -2.26 -12.92 0.00
C VAL A 187 -2.78 -13.95 0.99
N ALA A 188 -1.92 -14.33 1.94
CA ALA A 188 -2.27 -15.21 3.05
C ALA A 188 -2.79 -14.38 4.24
N LEU A 189 -4.04 -14.64 4.65
CA LEU A 189 -4.65 -13.96 5.79
C LEU A 189 -4.40 -14.76 7.08
N VAL A 190 -3.73 -14.16 8.06
CA VAL A 190 -3.40 -14.82 9.33
C VAL A 190 -4.05 -14.08 10.49
N THR A 191 -4.81 -14.80 11.32
CA THR A 191 -5.42 -14.29 12.56
C THR A 191 -4.73 -14.85 13.80
N GLY A 192 -5.11 -14.38 14.99
CA GLY A 192 -4.64 -14.91 16.28
C GLY A 192 -3.19 -14.57 16.63
N ILE A 193 -2.54 -13.69 15.86
CA ILE A 193 -1.17 -13.24 16.13
C ILE A 193 -1.07 -12.59 17.52
N HIS A 194 -2.03 -11.73 17.88
CA HIS A 194 -2.03 -11.02 19.17
C HIS A 194 -2.18 -11.94 20.38
N SER A 195 -2.76 -13.12 20.21
CA SER A 195 -2.98 -14.12 21.27
C SER A 195 -1.94 -15.25 21.25
N GLY A 196 -0.94 -15.17 20.36
CA GLY A 196 0.06 -16.22 20.18
C GLY A 196 -0.48 -17.51 19.55
N GLN A 197 -1.65 -17.45 18.90
CA GLN A 197 -2.30 -18.58 18.23
C GLN A 197 -2.52 -18.30 16.74
N PRO A 198 -1.43 -18.17 15.94
CA PRO A 198 -1.53 -17.84 14.53
C PRO A 198 -2.31 -18.91 13.76
N THR A 199 -3.32 -18.49 13.00
CA THR A 199 -4.15 -19.38 12.18
C THR A 199 -4.32 -18.80 10.78
N LEU A 200 -4.01 -19.59 9.75
CA LEU A 200 -4.26 -19.23 8.36
C LEU A 200 -5.77 -19.31 8.08
N LEU A 201 -6.37 -18.19 7.73
CA LEU A 201 -7.80 -18.09 7.41
C LEU A 201 -8.10 -18.38 5.95
N GLY A 202 -7.18 -18.06 5.05
CA GLY A 202 -7.36 -18.24 3.62
C GLY A 202 -6.23 -17.62 2.82
N ILE A 203 -6.16 -18.02 1.56
CA ILE A 203 -5.19 -17.53 0.58
C ILE A 203 -5.96 -16.97 -0.60
N TYR A 204 -5.53 -15.81 -1.09
CA TYR A 204 -6.09 -15.15 -2.26
C TYR A 204 -4.98 -14.82 -3.24
N ASP A 205 -5.30 -14.65 -4.52
CA ASP A 205 -4.37 -14.05 -5.47
C ASP A 205 -4.37 -12.51 -5.34
N SER A 206 -3.49 -11.85 -6.09
CA SER A 206 -3.37 -10.38 -6.11
C SER A 206 -4.61 -9.64 -6.61
N GLN A 207 -5.52 -10.35 -7.29
CA GLN A 207 -6.77 -9.80 -7.83
C GLN A 207 -7.97 -10.02 -6.90
N GLY A 208 -7.78 -10.70 -5.76
CA GLY A 208 -8.82 -10.97 -4.78
C GLY A 208 -9.60 -12.25 -5.03
N ASN A 209 -9.14 -13.14 -5.92
CA ASN A 209 -9.74 -14.45 -6.09
C ASN A 209 -9.25 -15.40 -5.01
N CYS A 210 -10.15 -16.18 -4.42
CA CYS A 210 -9.78 -17.20 -3.44
C CYS A 210 -8.96 -18.31 -4.11
N ILE A 211 -7.82 -18.66 -3.54
CA ILE A 211 -7.01 -19.82 -3.94
C ILE A 211 -7.47 -21.00 -3.10
N PRO A 212 -8.08 -22.04 -3.71
CA PRO A 212 -8.51 -23.22 -2.97
C PRO A 212 -7.34 -23.84 -2.24
N MET A 213 -7.44 -23.95 -0.91
CA MET A 213 -6.49 -24.77 -0.16
C MET A 213 -6.71 -26.20 -0.60
N SER A 214 -5.72 -26.80 -1.26
CA SER A 214 -5.76 -28.23 -1.53
C SER A 214 -5.91 -28.96 -0.20
N THR A 215 -6.96 -29.75 -0.04
CA THR A 215 -7.13 -30.69 1.08
C THR A 215 -6.18 -31.88 0.94
N GLY A 216 -4.92 -31.60 0.60
CA GLY A 216 -3.86 -32.58 0.41
C GLY A 216 -2.98 -32.62 1.64
N GLN A 217 -3.26 -33.57 2.52
CA GLN A 217 -2.24 -34.15 3.39
C GLN A 217 -1.08 -34.65 2.52
N GLU A 218 0.01 -33.90 2.43
CA GLU A 218 1.35 -34.49 2.39
C GLU A 218 2.22 -33.69 3.37
N ARG A 219 2.16 -34.15 4.62
CA ARG A 219 3.27 -33.96 5.54
C ARG A 219 4.48 -34.65 4.91
N LEU A 220 5.50 -33.89 4.53
CA LEU A 220 6.87 -34.40 4.49
C LEU A 220 7.50 -34.15 5.86
#